data_AF-A0A2X2BUA4-F1
#
_entry.id   AF-A0A2X2BUA4-F1
#
_cell.length_a   1.000
_cell.length_b   1.000
_cell.length_c   1.000
_cell.angle_alpha   90.00
_cell.angle_beta   90.00
_cell.angle_gamma   90.00
#
_symmetry.space_group_name_H-M   'P 1'
#
loop_
_entity.id
_entity.type
_entity.pdbx_description
1 polymer ?
#
loop_
_entity_poly.entity_id
_entity_poly.type
_entity_poly.pdbx_seq_one_letter_code
_entity_poly.pdbx_strand_id
1 'polypeptide(L)'
;MKNTDLELIINEKLSIENFHDYAPNGLQVEGRPHIQKIVTGVTACQALLDEAVRLNADAVLVHHGYFWKNEPVVIRSMKRNRLKTLLCNDLNLYGYHLPLDAHPILGNNAQLALKMGVKS
;
A
#
# COMPACT_ATOMS: atom_id res chain seq x y z
N MET A 1 -10.78 12.20 -5.65
CA MET A 1 -9.39 12.45 -6.08
C MET A 1 -9.03 11.42 -7.15
N LYS A 2 -8.21 11.72 -8.16
CA LYS A 2 -7.77 10.66 -9.08
C LYS A 2 -6.78 9.72 -8.40
N ASN A 3 -6.75 8.46 -8.81
CA ASN A 3 -5.81 7.47 -8.30
C ASN A 3 -4.34 7.86 -8.52
N THR A 4 -4.01 8.45 -9.68
CA THR A 4 -2.68 8.98 -9.99
C THR A 4 -2.33 10.21 -9.15
N ASP A 5 -3.30 11.07 -8.86
CA ASP A 5 -3.07 12.26 -8.02
C ASP A 5 -2.74 11.83 -6.58
N LEU A 6 -3.47 10.84 -6.05
CA LEU A 6 -3.18 10.27 -4.73
C LEU A 6 -1.78 9.66 -4.68
N GLU A 7 -1.39 8.91 -5.71
CA GLU A 7 -0.05 8.34 -5.82
C GLU A 7 1.02 9.43 -5.73
N LEU A 8 0.91 10.48 -6.54
CA LEU A 8 1.89 11.57 -6.57
C LEU A 8 2.01 12.27 -5.22
N ILE A 9 0.87 12.55 -4.58
CA ILE A 9 0.83 13.19 -3.25
C ILE A 9 1.58 12.36 -2.22
N ILE A 10 1.33 11.05 -2.16
CA ILE A 10 1.98 10.19 -1.17
C ILE A 10 3.45 9.96 -1.54
N ASN A 11 3.78 9.84 -2.82
CA ASN A 11 5.16 9.70 -3.30
C ASN A 11 6.01 10.90 -2.87
N GLU A 12 5.53 12.12 -3.10
CA GLU A 12 6.20 13.35 -2.66
C GLU A 12 6.29 13.40 -1.13
N LYS A 13 5.18 13.09 -0.44
CA LYS A 13 5.13 13.15 1.02
C LYS A 13 6.13 12.20 1.69
N LEU A 14 6.35 11.03 1.10
CA LEU A 14 7.27 10.01 1.61
C LEU A 14 8.66 10.06 0.98
N SER A 15 8.87 10.93 -0.02
CA SER A 15 10.13 11.12 -0.75
C SER A 15 10.68 9.79 -1.26
N ILE A 16 9.82 9.02 -1.93
CA ILE A 16 10.08 7.61 -2.29
C ILE A 16 11.29 7.44 -3.21
N GLU A 17 11.65 8.47 -3.97
CA GLU A 17 12.79 8.50 -4.88
C GLU A 17 14.14 8.33 -4.17
N ASN A 18 14.18 8.56 -2.86
CA ASN A 18 15.38 8.39 -2.05
C ASN A 18 15.63 6.92 -1.63
N PHE A 19 14.74 6.00 -2.00
CA PHE A 19 14.77 4.61 -1.53
C PHE A 19 14.97 3.62 -2.67
N HIS A 20 16.01 2.79 -2.54
CA HIS A 20 16.14 1.56 -3.31
C HIS A 20 15.47 0.43 -2.54
N ASP A 21 14.27 0.06 -2.97
CA ASP A 21 13.41 -0.85 -2.22
C ASP A 21 13.36 -2.27 -2.82
N TYR A 22 12.81 -3.18 -2.05
CA TYR A 22 12.57 -4.57 -2.42
C TYR A 22 11.23 -4.78 -3.13
N ALA A 23 10.36 -3.78 -3.15
CA ALA A 23 9.07 -3.80 -3.85
C ALA A 23 8.80 -2.40 -4.44
N PRO A 24 7.96 -2.28 -5.49
CA PRO A 24 7.56 -0.98 -6.01
C PRO A 24 6.76 -0.20 -4.94
N ASN A 25 7.21 1.03 -4.66
CA ASN A 25 6.47 2.00 -3.86
C ASN A 25 5.51 2.79 -4.77
N GLY A 26 4.27 3.01 -4.33
CA GLY A 26 3.24 3.67 -5.13
C GLY A 26 2.05 2.77 -5.46
N LEU A 27 1.38 3.05 -6.58
CA LEU A 27 0.28 2.27 -7.11
C LEU A 27 0.81 0.95 -7.68
N GLN A 28 0.39 -0.17 -7.10
CA GLN A 28 0.84 -1.51 -7.45
C GLN A 28 -0.17 -2.27 -8.33
N VAL A 29 -1.47 -2.09 -8.06
CA VAL A 29 -2.55 -2.65 -8.89
C VAL A 29 -3.54 -1.52 -9.15
N GLU A 30 -3.72 -1.18 -10.42
CA GLU A 30 -4.67 -0.15 -10.83
C GLU A 30 -6.11 -0.65 -10.69
N GLY A 31 -6.96 0.23 -10.14
CA GLY A 31 -8.40 0.05 -10.07
C GLY A 31 -9.13 1.24 -10.69
N ARG A 32 -10.27 1.61 -10.12
CA ARG A 32 -11.08 2.74 -10.60
C ARG A 32 -10.32 4.07 -10.52
N PRO A 33 -10.57 5.01 -11.45
CA PRO A 33 -9.82 6.27 -11.52
C PRO A 33 -10.11 7.23 -10.39
N HIS A 34 -11.31 7.18 -9.78
CA HIS A 34 -11.71 8.12 -8.73
C HIS A 34 -11.75 7.44 -7.36
N ILE A 35 -11.03 8.01 -6.41
CA ILE A 35 -10.95 7.55 -5.02
C ILE A 35 -11.72 8.51 -4.12
N GLN A 36 -12.60 7.94 -3.31
CA GLN A 36 -13.35 8.60 -2.24
C GLN A 36 -13.14 7.90 -0.89
N LYS A 37 -13.03 6.56 -0.87
CA LYS A 37 -12.84 5.77 0.35
C LYS A 37 -11.59 4.91 0.27
N ILE A 38 -10.74 5.04 1.28
CA ILE A 38 -9.50 4.28 1.43
C ILE A 38 -9.61 3.39 2.67
N VAL A 39 -9.27 2.12 2.53
CA VAL A 39 -9.04 1.20 3.65
C VAL A 39 -7.54 1.00 3.80
N THR A 40 -7.02 1.02 5.03
CA THR A 40 -5.59 0.84 5.30
C THR A 40 -5.33 -0.37 6.17
N GLY A 41 -4.13 -0.93 6.08
CA GLY A 41 -3.67 -2.03 6.91
C GLY A 41 -2.17 -2.24 6.78
N VAL A 42 -1.60 -3.14 7.58
CA VAL A 42 -0.15 -3.42 7.51
C VAL A 42 0.22 -4.15 6.22
N THR A 43 -0.58 -5.15 5.83
CA THR A 43 -0.27 -6.05 4.70
C THR A 43 -1.49 -6.22 3.82
N ALA A 44 -1.30 -6.27 2.49
CA ALA A 44 -2.33 -6.65 1.53
C ALA A 44 -2.64 -8.16 1.60
N CYS A 45 -3.16 -8.62 2.74
CA CYS A 45 -3.62 -9.99 2.93
C CYS A 45 -5.08 -10.15 2.47
N GLN A 46 -5.53 -11.39 2.27
CA GLN A 46 -6.88 -11.66 1.77
C GLN A 46 -7.95 -11.04 2.68
N ALA A 47 -7.81 -11.17 4.01
CA ALA A 47 -8.77 -10.62 4.96
C ALA A 47 -8.90 -9.08 4.84
N LEU A 48 -7.80 -8.35 4.61
CA LEU A 48 -7.86 -6.90 4.40
C LEU A 48 -8.59 -6.56 3.10
N LEU A 49 -8.34 -7.32 2.03
CA LEU A 49 -9.03 -7.12 0.76
C LEU A 49 -10.52 -7.43 0.87
N ASP A 50 -10.88 -8.49 1.60
CA ASP A 50 -12.27 -8.85 1.84
C ASP A 50 -13.01 -7.74 2.62
N GLU A 51 -12.36 -7.16 3.64
CA GLU A 51 -12.90 -5.99 4.36
C GLU A 51 -12.99 -4.74 3.49
N ALA A 52 -12.01 -4.49 2.61
CA ALA A 52 -12.06 -3.38 1.67
C ALA A 52 -13.23 -3.50 0.70
N VAL A 53 -13.51 -4.70 0.19
CA VAL A 53 -14.69 -4.99 -0.62
C VAL A 53 -15.97 -4.79 0.21
N ARG A 54 -16.05 -5.37 1.41
CA ARG A 54 -17.22 -5.25 2.30
C ARG A 54 -17.57 -3.79 2.60
N LEU A 55 -16.54 -2.95 2.78
CA LEU A 55 -16.70 -1.53 3.07
C LEU A 55 -16.91 -0.66 1.82
N ASN A 56 -16.93 -1.24 0.62
CA ASN A 56 -16.97 -0.54 -0.67
C ASN A 56 -15.88 0.53 -0.74
N ALA A 57 -14.63 0.13 -0.51
CA ALA A 57 -13.48 0.99 -0.70
C ALA A 57 -13.19 1.19 -2.20
N ASP A 58 -12.47 2.26 -2.52
CA ASP A 58 -11.94 2.52 -3.86
C ASP A 58 -10.43 2.20 -3.93
N ALA A 59 -9.77 2.20 -2.77
CA ALA A 59 -8.35 1.94 -2.63
C ALA A 59 -8.01 1.24 -1.31
N VAL A 60 -6.93 0.45 -1.36
CA VAL A 60 -6.27 -0.16 -0.21
C VAL A 60 -4.84 0.40 -0.14
N LEU A 61 -4.46 0.94 1.02
CA LEU A 61 -3.11 1.48 1.27
C LEU A 61 -2.41 0.67 2.36
N VAL A 62 -1.27 0.07 2.03
CA VAL A 62 -0.55 -0.84 2.92
C VAL A 62 0.94 -0.55 2.99
N HIS A 63 1.57 -1.06 4.05
CA HIS A 63 3.02 -1.08 4.15
C HIS A 63 3.62 -2.24 3.33
N HIS A 64 3.09 -3.46 3.48
CA HIS A 64 3.51 -4.63 2.70
C HIS A 64 2.53 -4.92 1.55
N GLY A 65 2.89 -4.43 0.37
CA GLY A 65 2.23 -4.73 -0.90
C GLY A 65 2.71 -6.04 -1.56
N TYR A 66 2.70 -6.07 -2.89
CA TYR A 66 3.16 -7.17 -3.74
C TYR A 66 4.41 -6.79 -4.54
N PHE A 67 4.83 -7.68 -5.44
CA PHE A 67 5.91 -7.45 -6.42
C PHE A 67 7.29 -7.32 -5.79
N TRP A 68 7.53 -8.13 -4.75
CA TRP A 68 8.82 -8.23 -4.09
C TRP A 68 9.89 -8.76 -5.05
N LYS A 69 11.10 -8.24 -4.91
CA LYS A 69 12.27 -8.63 -5.69
C LYS A 69 12.48 -10.14 -5.54
N ASN A 70 12.67 -10.82 -6.67
CA ASN A 70 12.84 -12.28 -6.78
C ASN A 70 11.59 -13.11 -6.43
N GLU A 71 10.40 -12.51 -6.28
CA GLU A 71 9.18 -13.31 -6.12
C GLU A 71 8.79 -14.01 -7.44
N PRO A 72 8.14 -15.19 -7.39
CA PRO A 72 7.58 -15.81 -8.58
C PRO A 72 6.58 -14.90 -9.30
N VAL A 73 6.83 -14.68 -10.60
CA VAL A 73 5.94 -13.88 -11.45
C VAL A 73 4.62 -14.59 -11.77
N VAL A 74 4.58 -15.93 -11.63
CA VAL A 74 3.41 -16.75 -11.97
C VAL A 74 2.27 -16.50 -10.99
N ILE A 75 1.08 -16.22 -11.53
CA ILE A 75 -0.13 -15.96 -10.74
C ILE A 75 -0.87 -17.27 -10.47
N ARG A 76 -0.65 -17.85 -9.28
CA ARG A 76 -1.32 -19.05 -8.78
C ARG A 76 -1.72 -18.90 -7.30
N SER A 77 -2.60 -19.77 -6.82
CA SER A 77 -2.97 -19.90 -5.41
C SER A 77 -3.29 -18.54 -4.76
N MET A 78 -2.57 -18.14 -3.71
CA MET A 78 -2.80 -16.89 -2.98
C MET A 78 -2.68 -15.65 -3.87
N LYS A 79 -1.67 -15.59 -4.75
CA LYS A 79 -1.46 -14.44 -5.65
C LYS A 79 -2.64 -14.29 -6.61
N ARG A 80 -3.16 -15.41 -7.13
CA ARG A 80 -4.39 -15.41 -7.96
C ARG A 80 -5.59 -14.87 -7.19
N ASN A 81 -5.84 -15.37 -5.99
CA ASN A 81 -7.03 -14.99 -5.22
C ASN A 81 -7.03 -13.50 -4.89
N ARG A 82 -5.89 -12.99 -4.40
CA ARG A 82 -5.73 -11.58 -4.04
C ARG A 82 -5.85 -10.64 -5.24
N LEU A 83 -5.17 -10.93 -6.35
CA LEU A 83 -5.29 -10.14 -7.57
C LEU A 83 -6.69 -10.20 -8.16
N LYS A 84 -7.36 -11.36 -8.10
CA LYS A 84 -8.76 -11.48 -8.52
C LYS A 84 -9.67 -10.57 -7.68
N THR A 85 -9.51 -10.56 -6.35
CA THR A 85 -10.31 -9.69 -5.48
C THR A 85 -10.11 -8.21 -5.83
N LEU A 86 -8.87 -7.78 -6.08
CA LEU A 86 -8.59 -6.39 -6.46
C LEU A 86 -9.20 -6.04 -7.83
N LEU A 87 -8.87 -6.82 -8.86
CA LEU A 87 -9.24 -6.56 -10.25
C LEU A 87 -10.75 -6.67 -10.49
N CYS A 88 -11.42 -7.67 -9.91
CA CYS A 88 -12.87 -7.83 -10.09
C CYS A 88 -13.71 -6.78 -9.35
N ASN A 89 -13.11 -6.01 -8.45
CA ASN A 89 -13.78 -4.95 -7.71
C ASN A 89 -13.21 -3.57 -8.02
N ASP A 90 -12.40 -3.41 -9.07
CA ASP A 90 -11.75 -2.14 -9.44
C ASP A 90 -11.10 -1.43 -8.24
N LEU A 91 -10.45 -2.19 -7.36
CA LEU A 91 -9.76 -1.66 -6.17
C LEU A 91 -8.32 -1.28 -6.53
N ASN A 92 -7.94 -0.04 -6.22
CA ASN A 92 -6.54 0.36 -6.29
C ASN A 92 -5.77 -0.24 -5.11
N LEU A 93 -4.58 -0.77 -5.34
CA LEU A 93 -3.66 -1.16 -4.27
C LEU A 93 -2.43 -0.26 -4.29
N TYR A 94 -2.16 0.39 -3.17
CA TYR A 94 -0.95 1.18 -2.93
C TYR A 94 -0.07 0.52 -1.88
N GLY A 95 1.23 0.43 -2.14
CA GLY A 95 2.24 -0.10 -1.22
C GLY A 95 3.33 0.93 -0.95
N TYR A 96 3.66 1.16 0.33
CA TYR A 96 4.79 2.00 0.75
C TYR A 96 5.60 1.32 1.85
N HIS A 97 6.78 0.83 1.50
CA HIS A 97 7.63 0.02 2.36
C HIS A 97 8.68 0.89 3.08
N LEU A 98 9.94 0.90 2.65
CA LEU A 98 11.02 1.62 3.34
C LEU A 98 10.78 3.12 3.53
N PRO A 99 10.18 3.85 2.55
CA PRO A 99 9.84 5.27 2.76
C PRO A 99 8.92 5.49 3.96
N LEU A 100 7.97 4.56 4.20
CA LEU A 100 7.07 4.64 5.33
C LEU A 100 7.74 4.20 6.64
N ASP A 101 8.76 3.34 6.63
CA ASP A 101 9.51 3.06 7.86
C ASP A 101 10.33 4.27 8.33
N ALA A 102 10.93 4.97 7.38
CA ALA A 102 11.94 5.99 7.64
C ALA A 102 11.38 7.41 7.82
N HIS A 103 10.16 7.68 7.35
CA HIS A 103 9.61 9.04 7.37
C HIS A 103 9.59 9.63 8.79
N PRO A 104 10.15 10.83 9.03
CA PRO A 104 10.44 11.33 10.38
C PRO A 104 9.21 11.63 11.24
N ILE A 105 8.05 11.89 10.63
CA ILE A 105 6.79 12.16 11.33
C ILE A 105 5.86 10.94 11.27
N LEU A 106 5.47 10.51 10.07
CA LEU A 106 4.50 9.43 9.85
C LEU A 106 5.07 8.03 10.01
N GLY A 107 6.38 7.87 10.05
CA GLY A 107 6.98 6.56 9.80
C GLY A 107 6.96 5.62 10.99
N ASN A 108 7.03 4.31 10.70
CA ASN A 108 6.89 3.26 11.71
C ASN A 108 7.90 3.43 12.86
N ASN A 109 9.16 3.76 12.55
CA ASN A 109 10.20 3.96 13.57
C ASN A 109 9.91 5.19 14.44
N ALA A 110 9.53 6.31 13.84
CA ALA A 110 9.20 7.55 14.54
C ALA A 110 7.96 7.37 15.44
N GLN A 111 6.92 6.73 14.91
CA GLN A 111 5.69 6.43 15.64
C GLN A 111 5.91 5.47 16.81
N LEU A 112 6.78 4.47 16.64
CA LEU A 112 7.17 3.57 17.71
C LEU A 112 7.95 4.31 18.81
N ALA A 113 8.96 5.09 18.43
CA ALA A 113 9.75 5.89 19.37
C ALA A 113 8.86 6.81 20.22
N LEU A 114 7.92 7.53 19.58
CA LEU A 114 6.96 8.39 20.26
C LEU A 114 6.10 7.61 21.27
N LYS A 115 5.54 6.47 20.86
CA LYS A 115 4.70 5.62 21.73
C LYS A 115 5.47 5.01 22.90
N MET A 116 6.76 4.76 22.72
CA MET A 116 7.66 4.26 23.77
C MET A 116 8.23 5.39 24.64
N GLY A 117 7.91 6.66 24.36
CA GLY A 117 8.43 7.81 25.10
C GLY A 117 9.93 8.08 24.85
N VAL A 118 10.49 7.56 23.77
CA VAL A 118 11.88 7.82 23.35
C VAL A 118 11.94 9.25 22.82
N LYS A 119 12.81 10.07 23.41
CA LYS A 119 13.03 11.46 22.97
C LYS A 119 14.16 11.47 21.93
N SER A 120 13.85 12.02 20.77
CA SER A 120 14.82 12.39 19.74
C SER A 120 15.55 13.68 20.10
#